data_AF-A0AAW4KYR3-F1
#
_entry.id   AF-A0AAW4KYR3-F1
#
_cell.length_a   1.000
_cell.length_b   1.000
_cell.length_c   1.000
_cell.angle_alpha   90.00
_cell.angle_beta   90.00
_cell.angle_gamma   90.00
#
_symmetry.space_group_name_H-M   'P 1'
#
loop_
_entity.id
_entity.type
_entity.pdbx_description
1 polymer ?
#
loop_
_entity_poly.entity_id
_entity_poly.type
_entity_poly.pdbx_seq_one_letter_code
_entity_poly.pdbx_strand_id
1 'polypeptide(L)'
;PLSEFSPESIRAKIDASPLTRGRPPKVKLAVVTNSTYDGLCYNAELIKQQLGNSVEVLHFDEAWYAYAAFHEFFAGRYGMGTSRTPDS
;
A
#
# COMPACT_ATOMS: atom_id res chain seq x y z
N PRO A 1 8.46 -7.69 -0.86
CA PRO A 1 9.40 -6.98 -1.78
C PRO A 1 8.61 -6.12 -2.76
N LEU A 2 9.19 -5.08 -3.38
CA LEU A 2 8.44 -4.15 -4.25
C LEU A 2 7.78 -4.83 -5.46
N SER A 3 8.40 -5.89 -5.98
CA SER A 3 7.87 -6.73 -7.07
C SER A 3 6.47 -7.29 -6.80
N GLU A 4 6.11 -7.50 -5.53
CA GLU A 4 4.80 -8.03 -5.13
C GLU A 4 3.64 -7.12 -5.51
N PHE A 5 3.91 -5.81 -5.67
CA PHE A 5 2.96 -4.76 -6.00
C PHE A 5 2.86 -4.49 -7.51
N SER A 6 3.60 -5.22 -8.35
CA SER A 6 3.53 -5.07 -9.80
C SER A 6 2.19 -5.57 -10.36
N PRO A 7 1.68 -4.96 -11.45
CA PRO A 7 0.50 -5.45 -12.16
C PRO A 7 0.61 -6.92 -12.57
N GLU A 8 1.80 -7.35 -12.98
CA GLU A 8 2.10 -8.73 -13.40
C GLU A 8 1.98 -9.71 -12.23
N SER A 9 2.55 -9.37 -11.07
CA SER A 9 2.44 -10.17 -9.85
C SER A 9 0.99 -10.28 -9.38
N ILE A 10 0.26 -9.16 -9.39
CA ILE A 10 -1.17 -9.13 -9.03
C ILE A 10 -1.98 -10.00 -9.99
N ARG A 11 -1.72 -9.89 -11.29
CA ARG A 11 -2.40 -10.70 -12.30
C ARG A 11 -2.13 -12.19 -12.10
N ALA A 12 -0.88 -12.57 -11.88
CA ALA A 12 -0.50 -13.95 -11.60
C ALA A 12 -1.23 -14.51 -10.36
N LYS A 13 -1.35 -13.72 -9.29
CA LYS A 13 -2.09 -14.11 -8.08
C LYS A 13 -3.60 -14.25 -8.30
N ILE A 14 -4.19 -13.36 -9.13
CA ILE A 14 -5.59 -13.47 -9.53
C ILE A 14 -5.82 -14.75 -10.31
N ASP A 15 -4.98 -15.03 -11.32
CA ASP A 15 -5.13 -16.20 -12.19
C ASP A 15 -4.89 -17.52 -11.44
N ALA A 16 -4.00 -17.52 -10.45
CA ALA A 16 -3.75 -18.68 -9.60
C ALA A 16 -4.86 -18.98 -8.57
N SER A 17 -5.72 -18.00 -8.27
CA SER A 17 -6.74 -18.14 -7.23
C SER A 17 -7.98 -18.88 -7.74
N PRO A 18 -8.42 -19.99 -7.10
CA PRO A 18 -9.68 -20.65 -7.48
C PRO A 18 -10.92 -19.76 -7.31
N LEU A 19 -10.86 -18.73 -6.44
CA LEU A 19 -11.98 -17.85 -6.10
C LEU A 19 -12.30 -16.81 -7.18
N THR A 20 -11.41 -16.62 -8.15
CA THR A 20 -11.53 -15.62 -9.22
C THR A 20 -12.05 -16.22 -10.53
N ARG A 21 -12.21 -17.55 -10.61
CA ARG A 21 -12.68 -18.24 -11.83
C ARG A 21 -14.04 -17.71 -12.27
N GLY A 22 -14.13 -17.32 -13.55
CA GLY A 22 -15.35 -16.75 -14.13
C GLY A 22 -15.70 -15.34 -13.64
N ARG A 23 -14.81 -14.67 -12.91
CA ARG A 23 -15.01 -13.30 -12.42
C ARG A 23 -14.08 -12.31 -13.14
N PRO A 24 -14.49 -11.04 -13.28
CA PRO A 24 -13.58 -10.00 -13.75
C PRO A 24 -12.34 -9.91 -12.85
N PRO A 25 -11.14 -9.72 -13.42
CA PRO A 25 -9.87 -9.69 -12.70
C PRO A 25 -9.63 -8.33 -12.02
N LYS A 26 -10.66 -7.76 -11.38
CA LYS A 26 -10.63 -6.42 -10.79
C LYS A 26 -10.42 -6.49 -9.28
N VAL A 27 -9.31 -5.94 -8.79
CA VAL A 27 -9.05 -5.81 -7.36
C VAL A 27 -9.77 -4.58 -6.81
N LYS A 28 -10.77 -4.80 -5.96
CA LYS A 28 -11.54 -3.72 -5.34
C LYS A 28 -10.81 -3.06 -4.18
N LEU A 29 -10.11 -3.85 -3.37
CA LEU A 29 -9.40 -3.38 -2.18
C LEU A 29 -8.08 -4.14 -2.05
N ALA A 30 -7.00 -3.40 -1.85
CA ALA A 30 -5.74 -3.92 -1.33
C ALA A 30 -5.49 -3.32 0.05
N VAL A 31 -5.12 -4.17 1.01
CA VAL A 31 -4.75 -3.77 2.36
C VAL A 31 -3.27 -4.05 2.58
N VAL A 32 -2.53 -3.07 3.09
CA VAL A 32 -1.11 -3.19 3.42
C VAL A 32 -0.92 -2.78 4.87
N THR A 33 -0.44 -3.69 5.71
CA THR A 33 -0.06 -3.37 7.10
C THR A 33 1.22 -2.55 7.09
N ASN A 34 1.17 -1.33 7.62
CA ASN A 34 2.30 -0.40 7.67
C ASN A 34 2.27 0.46 8.95
N SER A 35 3.24 0.36 9.86
CA SER A 35 4.38 -0.56 9.88
C SER A 35 3.97 -1.99 10.28
N THR A 36 4.90 -2.93 10.13
CA THR A 36 4.80 -4.22 10.82
C THR A 36 5.01 -4.03 12.33
N TYR A 37 4.65 -5.06 13.11
CA TYR A 37 4.84 -5.04 14.56
C TYR A 37 6.31 -4.78 14.97
N ASP A 38 7.26 -5.39 14.26
CA ASP A 38 8.70 -5.22 14.51
C ASP A 38 9.28 -3.88 14.00
N GLY A 39 8.42 -2.98 13.50
CA GLY A 39 8.82 -1.62 13.09
C GLY A 39 9.30 -1.50 11.64
N LEU A 40 9.04 -2.48 10.77
CA LEU A 40 9.35 -2.35 9.35
C LEU A 40 8.35 -1.38 8.69
N CYS A 41 8.87 -0.23 8.27
CA CYS A 41 8.09 0.84 7.65
C CYS A 41 8.28 0.82 6.13
N TYR A 42 7.20 0.85 5.37
CA TYR A 42 7.25 0.85 3.92
C TYR A 42 7.38 2.26 3.35
N ASN A 43 7.93 2.37 2.13
CA ASN A 43 7.76 3.56 1.32
C ASN A 43 6.35 3.54 0.69
N ALA A 44 5.41 4.22 1.34
CA ALA A 44 4.00 4.22 0.95
C ALA A 44 3.80 4.85 -0.45
N GLU A 45 4.57 5.90 -0.77
CA GLU A 45 4.50 6.55 -2.08
C GLU A 45 4.96 5.63 -3.21
N LEU A 46 6.05 4.90 -3.00
CA LEU A 46 6.55 3.94 -3.99
C LEU A 46 5.56 2.77 -4.21
N ILE A 47 4.90 2.30 -3.14
CA ILE A 47 3.85 1.28 -3.25
C ILE A 47 2.65 1.82 -4.06
N LYS A 48 2.18 3.04 -3.77
CA LYS A 48 1.09 3.69 -4.52
C LYS A 48 1.43 3.78 -6.01
N GLN A 49 2.64 4.24 -6.33
CA GLN A 49 3.11 4.35 -7.72
C GLN A 49 3.20 2.99 -8.42
N GLN A 50 3.78 1.99 -7.74
CA GLN A 50 3.94 0.64 -8.30
C GLN A 50 2.59 -0.04 -8.57
N LEU A 51 1.62 0.14 -7.67
CA LEU A 51 0.27 -0.39 -7.84
C LEU A 51 -0.47 0.29 -8.99
N GLY A 52 -0.26 1.60 -9.17
CA GLY A 52 -0.94 2.40 -10.19
C GLY A 52 -2.45 2.19 -10.16
N ASN A 53 -3.02 1.85 -11.32
CA ASN A 53 -4.46 1.59 -11.47
C ASN A 53 -4.85 0.10 -11.31
N SER A 54 -3.95 -0.73 -10.77
CA SER A 54 -4.20 -2.18 -10.60
C SER A 54 -5.22 -2.48 -9.49
N VAL A 55 -5.45 -1.52 -8.59
CA VAL A 55 -6.39 -1.62 -7.47
C VAL A 55 -7.29 -0.39 -7.43
N GLU A 56 -8.56 -0.57 -7.09
CA GLU A 56 -9.51 0.54 -6.98
C GLU A 56 -9.33 1.33 -5.68
N VAL A 57 -9.06 0.63 -4.58
CA VAL A 57 -8.79 1.21 -3.26
C VAL A 57 -7.54 0.58 -2.65
N LEU A 58 -6.64 1.43 -2.17
CA LEU A 58 -5.49 1.03 -1.36
C LEU A 58 -5.69 1.53 0.07
N HIS A 59 -5.71 0.61 1.03
CA HIS A 59 -5.80 0.89 2.45
C HIS A 59 -4.48 0.54 3.13
N PHE A 60 -3.82 1.53 3.73
CA PHE A 60 -2.74 1.28 4.66
C PHE A 60 -3.34 1.10 6.06
N ASP A 61 -3.17 -0.09 6.63
CA ASP A 61 -3.51 -0.38 8.02
C ASP A 61 -2.33 0.05 8.90
N GLU A 62 -2.49 1.20 9.55
CA GLU A 62 -1.43 1.88 10.31
C GLU A 62 -1.70 1.88 11.82
N ALA A 63 -2.37 0.84 12.33
CA ALA A 63 -2.69 0.72 13.76
C ALA A 63 -1.48 0.89 14.69
N TRP A 64 -0.29 0.45 14.27
CA TRP A 64 0.97 0.56 15.03
C TRP A 64 1.77 1.84 14.72
N TYR A 65 1.29 2.68 13.81
CA TYR A 65 2.11 3.68 13.13
C TYR A 65 1.41 5.03 12.91
N ALA A 66 0.31 5.27 13.62
CA ALA A 66 -0.48 6.51 13.54
C ALA A 66 0.32 7.79 13.84
N TYR A 67 1.44 7.69 14.59
CA TYR A 67 2.28 8.83 14.94
C TYR A 67 3.19 9.30 13.79
N ALA A 68 3.31 8.54 12.69
CA ALA A 68 4.20 8.85 11.58
C ALA A 68 3.94 10.24 10.95
N ALA A 69 2.70 10.71 10.99
CA ALA A 69 2.31 12.01 10.44
C ALA A 69 2.91 13.22 11.19
N PHE A 70 3.48 13.02 12.39
CA PHE A 70 3.94 14.11 13.25
C PHE A 70 5.46 14.27 13.30
N HIS A 71 6.22 13.47 12.54
CA HIS A 71 7.68 13.56 12.53
C HIS A 71 8.25 13.43 11.11
N GLU A 72 9.08 14.38 10.69
CA GLU A 72 9.60 14.49 9.32
C GLU A 72 10.38 13.26 8.83
N PHE A 73 11.03 12.56 9.75
CA PHE A 73 11.73 11.29 9.49
C PHE A 73 10.86 10.26 8.73
N PHE A 74 9.54 10.27 8.96
CA PHE A 74 8.60 9.34 8.33
C PHE A 74 7.93 9.87 7.06
N ALA A 75 8.36 11.03 6.54
CA ALA A 75 7.82 11.57 5.29
C ALA A 75 7.83 10.53 4.15
N GLY A 76 6.71 10.43 3.45
CA GLY A 76 6.49 9.46 2.36
C GLY A 76 6.35 7.99 2.79
N ARG A 77 6.36 7.69 4.09
CA ARG A 77 6.29 6.33 4.64
C ARG A 77 4.95 5.96 5.26
N TYR A 78 3.92 6.80 5.11
CA TYR A 78 2.59 6.55 5.67
C TYR A 78 1.48 6.91 4.67
N GLY A 79 0.31 6.31 4.84
CA GLY A 79 -0.77 6.31 3.84
C GLY A 79 -1.31 7.69 3.49
N MET A 80 -1.44 8.58 4.48
CA MET A 80 -1.96 9.94 4.28
C MET A 80 -1.09 10.80 3.34
N GLY A 81 0.22 10.49 3.22
CA GLY A 81 1.11 11.19 2.29
C GLY A 81 1.25 12.69 2.54
N THR A 82 0.89 13.19 3.72
CA THR A 82 0.98 14.61 4.04
C THR A 82 2.44 15.03 4.17
N SER A 83 2.83 16.14 3.55
CA SER A 83 4.09 16.79 3.89
C SER A 83 3.77 17.94 4.84
N ARG A 84 4.33 17.93 6.06
CA ARG A 84 4.20 19.07 6.95
C ARG A 84 5.06 20.20 6.39
N THR A 85 4.44 21.31 6.04
CA THR A 85 5.15 22.57 5.80
C THR A 85 5.33 23.29 7.14
N PRO A 86 6.30 24.21 7.28
CA PRO A 86 6.54 24.94 8.52
C PRO A 86 5.30 25.67 9.10
N ASP A 87 4.33 25.99 8.24
CA ASP A 87 3.09 26.69 8.58
C ASP A 87 1.87 25.75 8.82
N SER A 88 2.10 24.42 8.89
CA SER A 88 1.06 23.39 9.10
C SER A 88 1.07 22.76 10.48
#